data_AF-A0A0A1UDK6-F1
#
_entry.id   AF-A0A0A1UDK6-F1
#
_cell.length_a   1.000
_cell.length_b   1.000
_cell.length_c   1.000
_cell.angle_alpha   90.00
_cell.angle_beta   90.00
_cell.angle_gamma   90.00
#
_symmetry.space_group_name_H-M   'P 1'
#
loop_
_entity.id
_entity.type
_entity.pdbx_description
1 polymer ?
#
loop_
_entity_poly.entity_id
_entity_poly.type
_entity_poly.pdbx_seq_one_letter_code
_entity_poly.pdbx_strand_id
1 'polypeptide(L)'
;MGICLDHFYLLSVVLHFEYKEDLQTFLGVNHKCEQMIHTMRVTPKLQNEKSVIWFFKHFSPETYDTPIYTEKVIPYLLQVDLIRSPNLKILFKKELLTIETFDLLIPKITSGVLDLYGEGTLKKVTQIIISKAKQFQRLERLEGDITSITEFLVNYTEGGKKLNYKMPKLVVVNCPLYFENENDTSMKECFTTITKCIPNFNRTKVVCQIESNTDEWKVAEEQFKEINFYYHYLNNLHKRSALLCEEGKVGIKGELQEDERLEMAYPHAIEQTCENNEEFLTQTGLPQSVEVFYMNGCQFEEPFLLKTDFLNVRQLFLNTINTVTFECSFLNVEILSIINCERLLFKEQCGLQKLRVLWIQSCEDVKFYGKTTTPLQYIGINISQEIIYQRQVEALRKIQIVDSGNVELSSITRSEDIEEGNFVFVNLNDIQMNGKIYDTFNTMRNNRSLHFVSKSLHSFVNGEVDIDKGGEWEYKTVYRTFNTNLETSASHSNPFDYFEVDMKLNQFISIGVADIYEHMKSHKSESNLPFKVFSFYSEDVEIDFCENEKKRTFGNEEKKSNVCGCGIINTSEIFFTQNGILLGRFPINFKPDIQAIVFNNKISTINCGESAFLYDLNSLE
;
A
#
# COMPACT_ATOMS: atom_id res chain seq x y z
N MET A 1 -8.59 -29.10 -37.65
CA MET A 1 -9.01 -29.44 -36.27
C MET A 1 -9.49 -28.16 -35.63
N GLY A 2 -10.78 -28.02 -35.35
CA GLY A 2 -11.27 -26.90 -34.54
C GLY A 2 -10.93 -27.17 -33.08
N ILE A 3 -10.18 -26.26 -32.45
CA ILE A 3 -9.92 -26.33 -31.00
C ILE A 3 -11.27 -26.16 -30.31
N CYS A 4 -11.75 -27.23 -29.67
CA CYS A 4 -12.94 -27.13 -28.84
C CYS A 4 -12.52 -26.50 -27.52
N LEU A 5 -12.81 -25.21 -27.32
CA LEU A 5 -12.62 -24.56 -26.02
C LEU A 5 -13.52 -25.28 -25.00
N ASP A 6 -12.87 -25.91 -24.03
CA ASP A 6 -13.55 -26.60 -22.93
C ASP A 6 -14.29 -25.58 -22.06
N HIS A 7 -15.51 -25.91 -21.68
CA HIS A 7 -16.37 -25.13 -20.80
C HIS A 7 -15.66 -24.79 -19.48
N PHE A 8 -14.89 -25.73 -18.91
CA PHE A 8 -14.13 -25.48 -17.68
C PHE A 8 -13.03 -24.43 -17.86
N TYR A 9 -12.36 -24.42 -19.02
CA TYR A 9 -11.34 -23.43 -19.31
C TYR A 9 -11.94 -22.04 -19.45
N LEU A 10 -13.07 -21.93 -20.17
CA LEU A 10 -13.80 -20.67 -20.30
C LEU A 10 -14.31 -20.16 -18.94
N LEU A 11 -14.70 -21.06 -18.03
CA LEU A 11 -15.13 -20.68 -16.67
C LEU A 11 -13.98 -20.02 -15.92
N SER A 12 -12.83 -20.69 -15.92
CA SER A 12 -11.63 -20.19 -15.25
C SER A 12 -11.25 -18.83 -15.80
N VAL A 13 -11.27 -18.63 -17.11
CA VAL A 13 -10.98 -17.31 -17.72
C VAL A 13 -11.97 -16.24 -17.25
N VAL A 14 -13.28 -16.51 -17.32
CA VAL A 14 -14.31 -15.52 -16.93
C VAL A 14 -14.20 -15.11 -15.47
N LEU A 15 -13.84 -16.04 -14.57
CA LEU A 15 -13.66 -15.73 -13.15
C LEU A 15 -12.48 -14.80 -12.85
N HIS A 16 -11.56 -14.59 -13.81
CA HIS A 16 -10.47 -13.63 -13.71
C HIS A 16 -10.81 -12.25 -14.30
N PHE A 17 -12.02 -12.06 -14.85
CA PHE A 17 -12.44 -10.77 -15.34
C PHE A 17 -12.85 -9.83 -14.21
N GLU A 18 -12.34 -8.61 -14.28
CA GLU A 18 -12.46 -7.60 -13.23
C GLU A 18 -13.40 -6.47 -13.65
N TYR A 19 -13.60 -6.28 -14.96
CA TYR A 19 -14.36 -5.17 -15.53
C TYR A 19 -15.41 -5.65 -16.53
N LYS A 20 -16.45 -4.84 -16.77
CA LYS A 20 -17.47 -5.16 -17.78
C LYS A 20 -16.88 -5.16 -19.20
N GLU A 21 -15.84 -4.39 -19.44
CA GLU A 21 -15.15 -4.30 -20.73
C GLU A 21 -14.51 -5.65 -21.09
N ASP A 22 -13.97 -6.37 -20.11
CA ASP A 22 -13.43 -7.72 -20.27
C ASP A 22 -14.54 -8.68 -20.70
N LEU A 23 -15.67 -8.63 -19.99
CA LEU A 23 -16.85 -9.46 -20.27
C LEU A 23 -17.43 -9.15 -21.66
N GLN A 24 -17.55 -7.88 -22.04
CA GLN A 24 -18.04 -7.48 -23.36
C GLN A 24 -17.10 -7.95 -24.48
N THR A 25 -15.79 -7.82 -24.28
CA THR A 25 -14.79 -8.31 -25.22
C THR A 25 -14.90 -9.82 -25.38
N PHE A 26 -15.00 -10.55 -24.26
CA PHE A 26 -15.16 -12.01 -24.25
C PHE A 26 -16.44 -12.49 -24.94
N LEU A 27 -17.58 -11.82 -24.68
CA LEU A 27 -18.85 -12.08 -25.37
C LEU A 27 -18.72 -11.88 -26.88
N GLY A 28 -17.93 -10.89 -27.31
CA GLY A 28 -17.67 -10.60 -28.73
C GLY A 28 -16.80 -11.63 -29.45
N VAL A 29 -16.11 -12.53 -28.73
CA VAL A 29 -15.22 -13.53 -29.35
C VAL A 29 -16.00 -14.62 -30.08
N ASN A 30 -17.03 -15.21 -29.44
CA ASN A 30 -17.78 -16.36 -29.99
C ASN A 30 -19.08 -16.62 -29.19
N HIS A 31 -20.13 -17.14 -29.85
CA HIS A 31 -21.38 -17.60 -29.21
C HIS A 31 -21.18 -18.56 -28.03
N LYS A 32 -20.11 -19.37 -28.01
CA LYS A 32 -19.79 -20.25 -26.88
C LYS A 32 -19.47 -19.46 -25.60
N CYS A 33 -18.86 -18.28 -25.73
CA CYS A 33 -18.52 -17.40 -24.62
C CYS A 33 -19.78 -16.78 -24.01
N GLU A 34 -20.76 -16.42 -24.85
CA GLU A 34 -22.08 -15.97 -24.42
C GLU A 34 -22.86 -17.07 -23.71
N GLN A 35 -22.96 -18.26 -24.32
CA GLN A 35 -23.59 -19.42 -23.67
C GLN A 35 -22.94 -19.72 -22.33
N MET A 36 -21.60 -19.64 -22.26
CA MET A 36 -20.85 -19.84 -21.04
C MET A 36 -21.30 -18.91 -19.92
N ILE A 37 -21.35 -17.60 -20.17
CA ILE A 37 -21.76 -16.62 -19.15
C ILE A 37 -23.23 -16.82 -18.75
N HIS A 38 -24.12 -17.15 -19.69
CA HIS A 38 -25.52 -17.46 -19.36
C HIS A 38 -25.69 -18.73 -18.52
N THR A 39 -24.84 -19.73 -18.73
CA THR A 39 -24.84 -20.95 -17.91
C THR A 39 -24.12 -20.77 -16.58
N MET A 40 -23.28 -19.73 -16.47
CA MET A 40 -22.51 -19.45 -15.28
C MET A 40 -23.44 -18.95 -14.18
N ARG A 41 -23.52 -19.72 -13.09
CA ARG A 41 -24.29 -19.38 -11.89
C ARG A 41 -23.49 -18.54 -10.90
N VAL A 42 -22.22 -18.25 -11.20
CA VAL A 42 -21.27 -17.57 -10.31
C VAL A 42 -20.98 -16.17 -10.82
N THR A 43 -20.89 -15.20 -9.93
CA THR A 43 -20.48 -13.83 -10.30
C THR A 43 -18.94 -13.73 -10.38
N PRO A 44 -18.36 -13.12 -11.43
CA PRO A 44 -16.93 -12.80 -11.49
C PRO A 44 -16.49 -11.82 -10.38
N LYS A 45 -15.18 -11.73 -10.11
CA LYS A 45 -14.61 -10.81 -9.10
C LYS A 45 -14.53 -9.36 -9.61
N LEU A 46 -15.68 -8.78 -9.91
CA LEU A 46 -15.78 -7.44 -10.49
C LEU A 46 -15.32 -6.36 -9.50
N GLN A 47 -14.47 -5.44 -9.98
CA GLN A 47 -13.75 -4.47 -9.15
C GLN A 47 -14.45 -3.10 -9.04
N ASN A 48 -15.61 -2.90 -9.68
CA ASN A 48 -16.35 -1.63 -9.57
C ASN A 48 -17.87 -1.76 -9.67
N GLU A 49 -18.59 -0.76 -9.15
CA GLU A 49 -20.07 -0.69 -9.10
C GLU A 49 -20.70 -0.81 -10.50
N LYS A 50 -20.16 -0.11 -11.51
CA LYS A 50 -20.74 -0.09 -12.86
C LYS A 50 -20.71 -1.48 -13.48
N SER A 51 -19.62 -2.23 -13.27
CA SER A 51 -19.47 -3.60 -13.75
C SER A 51 -20.46 -4.54 -13.08
N VAL A 52 -20.60 -4.46 -11.75
CA VAL A 52 -21.55 -5.29 -10.98
C VAL A 52 -22.98 -5.03 -11.46
N ILE A 53 -23.41 -3.78 -11.51
CA ILE A 53 -24.76 -3.42 -11.95
C ILE A 53 -25.00 -3.87 -13.40
N TRP A 54 -24.02 -3.69 -14.29
CA TRP A 54 -24.13 -4.14 -15.67
C TRP A 54 -24.30 -5.66 -15.74
N PHE A 55 -23.50 -6.43 -14.99
CA PHE A 55 -23.56 -7.89 -14.99
C PHE A 55 -24.92 -8.40 -14.53
N PHE A 56 -25.43 -7.92 -13.39
CA PHE A 56 -26.74 -8.33 -12.86
C PHE A 56 -27.94 -7.82 -13.68
N LYS A 57 -27.76 -6.83 -14.56
CA LYS A 57 -28.80 -6.41 -15.51
C LYS A 57 -28.92 -7.32 -16.73
N HIS A 58 -27.84 -8.01 -17.11
CA HIS A 58 -27.79 -8.84 -18.31
C HIS A 58 -27.80 -10.34 -18.00
N PHE A 59 -27.42 -10.71 -16.77
CA PHE A 59 -27.30 -12.10 -16.32
C PHE A 59 -27.99 -12.29 -14.96
N SER A 60 -28.33 -13.54 -14.66
CA SER A 60 -29.02 -13.94 -13.43
C SER A 60 -28.14 -14.92 -12.62
N PRO A 61 -27.02 -14.46 -12.04
CA PRO A 61 -26.16 -15.32 -11.25
C PRO A 61 -26.85 -15.76 -9.96
N GLU A 62 -26.52 -16.95 -9.47
CA GLU A 62 -27.00 -17.47 -8.18
C GLU A 62 -26.12 -17.01 -7.01
N THR A 63 -24.90 -16.53 -7.28
CA THR A 63 -23.95 -16.12 -6.23
C THR A 63 -23.59 -14.64 -6.32
N TYR A 64 -23.25 -14.04 -5.19
CA TYR A 64 -22.56 -12.74 -5.09
C TYR A 64 -21.19 -12.93 -4.47
N ASP A 65 -20.13 -12.54 -5.18
CA ASP A 65 -18.72 -12.74 -4.78
C ASP A 65 -17.84 -11.56 -5.21
N THR A 66 -18.28 -10.35 -4.87
CA THR A 66 -17.56 -9.11 -5.22
C THR A 66 -17.32 -8.26 -3.96
N PRO A 67 -16.23 -7.48 -3.88
CA PRO A 67 -15.95 -6.62 -2.74
C PRO A 67 -16.78 -5.32 -2.72
N ILE A 68 -17.67 -5.13 -3.69
CA ILE A 68 -18.40 -3.86 -3.89
C ILE A 68 -19.70 -3.87 -3.10
N TYR A 69 -19.87 -2.89 -2.21
CA TYR A 69 -21.10 -2.72 -1.42
C TYR A 69 -21.52 -1.25 -1.42
N THR A 70 -22.59 -0.95 -2.14
CA THR A 70 -23.20 0.38 -2.26
C THR A 70 -24.72 0.25 -2.23
N GLU A 71 -25.44 1.33 -1.95
CA GLU A 71 -26.91 1.36 -1.93
C GLU A 71 -27.52 0.78 -3.21
N LYS A 72 -26.94 1.11 -4.37
CA LYS A 72 -27.40 0.63 -5.68
C LYS A 72 -27.19 -0.86 -5.90
N VAL A 73 -26.26 -1.45 -5.14
CA VAL A 73 -25.88 -2.86 -5.28
C VAL A 73 -26.66 -3.78 -4.33
N ILE A 74 -27.15 -3.25 -3.20
CA ILE A 74 -27.94 -4.02 -2.21
C ILE A 74 -29.11 -4.79 -2.85
N PRO A 75 -29.92 -4.23 -3.77
CA PRO A 75 -31.02 -4.98 -4.39
C PRO A 75 -30.56 -6.28 -5.07
N TYR A 76 -29.37 -6.28 -5.68
CA TYR A 76 -28.81 -7.46 -6.33
C TYR A 76 -28.30 -8.49 -5.31
N LEU A 77 -27.69 -8.02 -4.22
CA LEU A 77 -27.28 -8.88 -3.11
C LEU A 77 -28.47 -9.60 -2.46
N LEU A 78 -29.63 -8.92 -2.38
CA LEU A 78 -30.86 -9.50 -1.87
C LEU A 78 -31.52 -10.48 -2.85
N GLN A 79 -31.21 -10.43 -4.15
CA GLN A 79 -31.78 -11.32 -5.16
C GLN A 79 -31.05 -12.66 -5.28
N VAL A 80 -29.75 -12.70 -5.01
CA VAL A 80 -28.96 -13.93 -5.14
C VAL A 80 -29.33 -15.00 -4.12
N ASP A 81 -28.99 -16.23 -4.43
CA ASP A 81 -29.15 -17.37 -3.54
C ASP A 81 -28.01 -17.50 -2.53
N LEU A 82 -26.79 -17.16 -2.93
CA LEU A 82 -25.56 -17.37 -2.15
C LEU A 82 -24.71 -16.12 -2.10
N ILE A 83 -24.10 -15.85 -0.95
CA ILE A 83 -23.15 -14.74 -0.78
C ILE A 83 -21.84 -15.32 -0.24
N ARG A 84 -20.77 -15.26 -1.04
CA ARG A 84 -19.58 -16.10 -0.84
C ARG A 84 -18.65 -15.63 0.27
N SER A 85 -18.48 -14.32 0.46
CA SER A 85 -17.74 -13.76 1.59
C SER A 85 -18.09 -12.27 1.75
N PRO A 86 -19.25 -11.93 2.35
CA PRO A 86 -19.68 -10.55 2.43
C PRO A 86 -18.80 -9.72 3.35
N ASN A 87 -18.41 -8.53 2.91
CA ASN A 87 -17.78 -7.55 3.79
C ASN A 87 -18.85 -6.83 4.64
N LEU A 88 -19.34 -7.51 5.68
CA LEU A 88 -20.39 -7.00 6.58
C LEU A 88 -19.94 -5.73 7.32
N LYS A 89 -18.63 -5.56 7.54
CA LYS A 89 -18.04 -4.33 8.10
C LYS A 89 -18.33 -3.12 7.20
N ILE A 90 -18.11 -3.22 5.90
CA ILE A 90 -18.39 -2.12 4.96
C ILE A 90 -19.88 -1.80 4.95
N LEU A 91 -20.74 -2.84 4.92
CA LEU A 91 -22.19 -2.65 4.96
C LEU A 91 -22.64 -1.93 6.23
N PHE A 92 -22.10 -2.33 7.39
CA PHE A 92 -22.42 -1.67 8.66
C PHE A 92 -21.91 -0.22 8.70
N LYS A 93 -20.65 0.02 8.29
CA LYS A 93 -20.06 1.37 8.26
C LYS A 93 -20.82 2.34 7.36
N LYS A 94 -21.42 1.84 6.28
CA LYS A 94 -22.23 2.64 5.35
C LYS A 94 -23.71 2.69 5.74
N GLU A 95 -24.08 2.20 6.93
CA GLU A 95 -25.47 2.11 7.40
C GLU A 95 -26.40 1.31 6.48
N LEU A 96 -25.83 0.46 5.61
CA LEU A 96 -26.56 -0.42 4.70
C LEU A 96 -26.98 -1.74 5.36
N LEU A 97 -26.45 -2.02 6.56
CA LEU A 97 -26.74 -3.21 7.35
C LEU A 97 -27.76 -2.90 8.45
N THR A 98 -29.01 -2.69 8.04
CA THR A 98 -30.16 -2.62 8.96
C THR A 98 -30.51 -4.00 9.51
N ILE A 99 -31.29 -4.09 10.60
CA ILE A 99 -31.75 -5.39 11.14
C ILE A 99 -32.51 -6.19 10.06
N GLU A 100 -33.35 -5.52 9.28
CA GLU A 100 -34.13 -6.13 8.20
C GLU A 100 -33.24 -6.69 7.09
N THR A 101 -32.31 -5.88 6.57
CA THR A 101 -31.37 -6.35 5.54
C THR A 101 -30.47 -7.46 6.07
N PHE A 102 -30.05 -7.37 7.33
CA PHE A 102 -29.24 -8.40 7.98
C PHE A 102 -29.96 -9.76 8.03
N ASP A 103 -31.21 -9.79 8.51
CA ASP A 103 -32.01 -11.02 8.61
C ASP A 103 -32.27 -11.65 7.23
N LEU A 104 -32.30 -10.86 6.15
CA LEU A 104 -32.43 -11.35 4.76
C LEU A 104 -31.11 -11.89 4.18
N LEU A 105 -29.98 -11.30 4.56
CA LEU A 105 -28.67 -11.65 4.02
C LEU A 105 -28.07 -12.89 4.70
N ILE A 106 -28.15 -12.97 6.03
CA ILE A 106 -27.46 -14.00 6.84
C ILE A 106 -27.74 -15.44 6.39
N PRO A 107 -28.99 -15.84 6.09
CA PRO A 107 -29.28 -17.20 5.63
C PRO A 107 -28.55 -17.59 4.34
N LYS A 108 -28.13 -16.61 3.52
CA LYS A 108 -27.49 -16.79 2.21
C LYS A 108 -25.96 -16.85 2.28
N ILE A 109 -25.37 -16.48 3.41
CA ILE A 109 -23.91 -16.38 3.57
C ILE A 109 -23.29 -17.77 3.64
N THR A 110 -22.27 -18.02 2.81
CA THR A 110 -21.53 -19.28 2.79
C THR A 110 -20.17 -19.21 3.47
N SER A 111 -19.54 -18.04 3.55
CA SER A 111 -18.32 -17.82 4.35
C SER A 111 -18.55 -16.67 5.32
N GLY A 112 -18.44 -16.96 6.62
CA GLY A 112 -18.44 -15.95 7.68
C GLY A 112 -17.01 -15.69 8.15
N VAL A 113 -16.61 -14.42 8.20
CA VAL A 113 -15.35 -13.99 8.83
C VAL A 113 -15.71 -13.12 10.04
N LEU A 114 -15.23 -13.53 11.20
CA LEU A 114 -15.37 -12.81 12.47
C LEU A 114 -14.05 -12.08 12.72
N ASP A 115 -14.07 -10.75 12.65
CA ASP A 115 -12.85 -9.94 12.69
C ASP A 115 -12.15 -10.02 14.06
N LEU A 116 -10.82 -10.25 14.01
CA LEU A 116 -9.94 -10.71 15.09
C LEU A 116 -9.54 -9.65 16.13
N TYR A 117 -9.45 -8.38 15.73
CA TYR A 117 -8.75 -7.33 16.54
C TYR A 117 -9.40 -5.96 16.49
N GLY A 118 -10.67 -5.92 16.11
CA GLY A 118 -11.30 -4.64 15.83
C GLY A 118 -11.90 -3.99 17.07
N GLU A 119 -11.29 -2.91 17.57
CA GLU A 119 -11.95 -2.06 18.55
C GLU A 119 -13.17 -1.32 17.97
N GLY A 120 -14.08 -0.91 18.85
CA GLY A 120 -15.24 -0.10 18.48
C GLY A 120 -16.24 -0.80 17.56
N THR A 121 -16.38 -0.29 16.34
CA THR A 121 -17.40 -0.71 15.37
C THR A 121 -17.26 -2.17 14.94
N LEU A 122 -16.02 -2.65 14.83
CA LEU A 122 -15.75 -4.02 14.39
C LEU A 122 -16.24 -5.06 15.39
N LYS A 123 -15.89 -4.90 16.66
CA LYS A 123 -16.42 -5.72 17.76
C LYS A 123 -17.94 -5.74 17.77
N LYS A 124 -18.60 -4.60 17.52
CA LYS A 124 -20.07 -4.52 17.43
C LYS A 124 -20.62 -5.39 16.30
N VAL A 125 -20.03 -5.32 15.11
CA VAL A 125 -20.44 -6.14 13.95
C VAL A 125 -20.26 -7.63 14.25
N THR A 126 -19.10 -8.02 14.78
CA THR A 126 -18.82 -9.42 15.18
C THR A 126 -19.86 -9.92 16.19
N GLN A 127 -20.17 -9.13 17.21
CA GLN A 127 -21.17 -9.48 18.21
C GLN A 127 -22.59 -9.58 17.64
N ILE A 128 -22.96 -8.73 16.69
CA ILE A 128 -24.24 -8.87 15.96
C ILE A 128 -24.28 -10.20 15.20
N ILE A 129 -23.21 -10.55 14.47
CA ILE A 129 -23.09 -11.82 13.73
C ILE A 129 -23.22 -13.02 14.68
N ILE A 130 -22.48 -13.01 15.79
CA ILE A 130 -22.50 -14.06 16.82
C ILE A 130 -23.90 -14.20 17.44
N SER A 131 -24.58 -13.09 17.74
CA SER A 131 -25.94 -13.12 18.31
C SER A 131 -26.98 -13.76 17.38
N LYS A 132 -26.68 -13.77 16.08
CA LYS A 132 -27.55 -14.25 15.00
C LYS A 132 -27.06 -15.56 14.38
N ALA A 133 -26.05 -16.21 14.98
CA ALA A 133 -25.43 -17.44 14.48
C ALA A 133 -26.46 -18.49 14.00
N LYS A 134 -27.55 -18.71 14.75
CA LYS A 134 -28.60 -19.70 14.41
C LYS A 134 -29.33 -19.46 13.08
N GLN A 135 -29.25 -18.25 12.52
CA GLN A 135 -29.89 -17.90 11.26
C GLN A 135 -29.06 -18.30 10.04
N PHE A 136 -27.78 -18.65 10.23
CA PHE A 136 -26.94 -19.13 9.13
C PHE A 136 -27.43 -20.51 8.67
N GLN A 137 -27.95 -20.59 7.44
CA GLN A 137 -28.49 -21.84 6.88
C GLN A 137 -27.52 -22.49 5.88
N ARG A 138 -26.65 -21.68 5.27
CA ARG A 138 -25.78 -22.09 4.15
C ARG A 138 -24.29 -21.96 4.45
N LEU A 139 -23.93 -21.68 5.71
CA LEU A 139 -22.54 -21.52 6.13
C LEU A 139 -21.72 -22.78 5.81
N GLU A 140 -20.68 -22.61 5.02
CA GLU A 140 -19.74 -23.67 4.62
C GLU A 140 -18.35 -23.42 5.20
N ARG A 141 -17.98 -22.16 5.41
CA ARG A 141 -16.72 -21.74 6.01
C ARG A 141 -16.97 -20.73 7.12
N LEU A 142 -16.32 -20.91 8.25
CA LEU A 142 -16.30 -19.95 9.36
C LEU A 142 -14.84 -19.66 9.71
N GLU A 143 -14.48 -18.40 9.84
CA GLU A 143 -13.14 -17.95 10.20
C GLU A 143 -13.22 -16.86 11.27
N GLY A 144 -12.26 -16.84 12.20
CA GLY A 144 -12.18 -15.83 13.24
C GLY A 144 -11.26 -16.23 14.38
N ASP A 145 -11.21 -15.40 15.42
CA ASP A 145 -10.34 -15.65 16.56
C ASP A 145 -10.96 -16.74 17.44
N ILE A 146 -10.14 -17.39 18.24
CA ILE A 146 -10.58 -18.50 19.08
C ILE A 146 -11.78 -18.15 19.97
N THR A 147 -11.86 -16.92 20.50
CA THR A 147 -12.96 -16.49 21.37
C THR A 147 -14.23 -16.28 20.56
N SER A 148 -14.17 -15.51 19.47
CA SER A 148 -15.32 -15.24 18.60
C SER A 148 -15.87 -16.52 17.96
N ILE A 149 -15.00 -17.44 17.53
CA ILE A 149 -15.40 -18.76 17.02
C ILE A 149 -16.10 -19.57 18.10
N THR A 150 -15.55 -19.60 19.31
CA THR A 150 -16.14 -20.31 20.44
C THR A 150 -17.53 -19.77 20.75
N GLU A 151 -17.69 -18.45 20.88
CA GLU A 151 -18.98 -17.79 21.12
C GLU A 151 -19.97 -18.07 19.99
N PHE A 152 -19.53 -17.97 18.73
CA PHE A 152 -20.36 -18.27 17.57
C PHE A 152 -20.87 -19.72 17.62
N LEU A 153 -19.98 -20.69 17.84
CA LEU A 153 -20.34 -22.12 17.87
C LEU A 153 -21.25 -22.44 19.06
N VAL A 154 -21.04 -21.83 20.23
CA VAL A 154 -21.95 -21.95 21.37
C VAL A 154 -23.35 -21.46 21.00
N ASN A 155 -23.47 -20.30 20.35
CA ASN A 155 -24.77 -19.77 19.93
C ASN A 155 -25.40 -20.60 18.80
N TYR A 156 -24.61 -21.02 17.83
CA TYR A 156 -25.02 -21.82 16.68
C TYR A 156 -25.61 -23.17 17.12
N THR A 157 -25.00 -23.80 18.11
CA THR A 157 -25.28 -25.18 18.54
C THR A 157 -26.04 -25.28 19.86
N GLU A 158 -26.37 -24.15 20.48
CA GLU A 158 -26.92 -24.07 21.85
C GLU A 158 -26.02 -24.76 22.88
N GLY A 159 -24.72 -24.47 22.82
CA GLY A 159 -23.68 -25.04 23.68
C GLY A 159 -23.47 -26.54 23.44
N GLY A 160 -23.58 -26.98 22.19
CA GLY A 160 -23.47 -28.38 21.77
C GLY A 160 -24.74 -29.21 21.98
N LYS A 161 -25.87 -28.61 22.34
CA LYS A 161 -27.15 -29.35 22.54
C LYS A 161 -27.87 -29.67 21.23
N LYS A 162 -27.76 -28.81 20.22
CA LYS A 162 -28.38 -28.96 18.90
C LYS A 162 -27.32 -29.27 17.84
N LEU A 163 -27.03 -30.55 17.71
CA LEU A 163 -26.00 -31.08 16.81
C LEU A 163 -26.52 -31.42 15.39
N ASN A 164 -27.83 -31.31 15.17
CA ASN A 164 -28.49 -31.66 13.91
C ASN A 164 -28.44 -30.55 12.84
N TYR A 165 -27.85 -29.39 13.15
CA TYR A 165 -27.65 -28.32 12.17
C TYR A 165 -26.56 -28.71 11.16
N LYS A 166 -26.66 -28.17 9.93
CA LYS A 166 -25.59 -28.27 8.94
C LYS A 166 -24.37 -27.50 9.49
N MET A 167 -23.36 -28.21 9.98
CA MET A 167 -22.11 -27.57 10.38
C MET A 167 -21.37 -27.02 9.16
N PRO A 168 -20.59 -25.94 9.32
CA PRO A 168 -19.65 -25.55 8.29
C PRO A 168 -18.71 -26.72 7.94
N LYS A 169 -18.29 -26.80 6.69
CA LYS A 169 -17.32 -27.80 6.21
C LYS A 169 -15.92 -27.48 6.73
N LEU A 170 -15.62 -26.19 6.90
CA LEU A 170 -14.34 -25.69 7.37
C LEU A 170 -14.54 -24.64 8.47
N VAL A 171 -13.86 -24.81 9.60
CA VAL A 171 -13.71 -23.79 10.65
C VAL A 171 -12.23 -23.46 10.75
N VAL A 172 -11.89 -22.20 10.54
CA VAL A 172 -10.53 -21.66 10.68
C VAL A 172 -10.49 -20.83 11.97
N VAL A 173 -9.62 -21.22 12.88
CA VAL A 173 -9.44 -20.61 14.19
C VAL A 173 -8.10 -19.92 14.19
N ASN A 174 -8.10 -18.60 14.33
CA ASN A 174 -6.89 -17.80 14.35
C ASN A 174 -6.49 -17.53 15.81
N CYS A 175 -5.27 -17.86 16.16
CA CYS A 175 -4.75 -17.74 17.52
C CYS A 175 -3.67 -16.64 17.58
N PRO A 176 -4.03 -15.42 18.04
CA PRO A 176 -3.09 -14.31 18.20
C PRO A 176 -1.85 -14.64 19.02
N LEU A 177 -0.78 -13.88 18.79
CA LEU A 177 0.42 -13.86 19.64
C LEU A 177 0.12 -13.56 21.12
N TYR A 178 -0.91 -12.76 21.45
CA TYR A 178 -1.11 -12.20 22.81
C TYR A 178 -1.56 -13.18 23.91
N PHE A 179 -1.65 -14.49 23.64
CA PHE A 179 -2.00 -15.49 24.66
C PHE A 179 -0.81 -15.96 25.52
N GLU A 180 0.31 -15.23 25.53
CA GLU A 180 1.60 -15.56 26.17
C GLU A 180 1.60 -15.79 27.70
N ASN A 181 0.46 -15.72 28.40
CA ASN A 181 0.43 -16.07 29.82
C ASN A 181 0.20 -17.58 29.98
N GLU A 182 1.23 -18.29 30.48
CA GLU A 182 1.35 -19.75 30.70
C GLU A 182 0.18 -20.45 31.43
N ASN A 183 -0.79 -19.69 31.95
CA ASN A 183 -1.95 -20.19 32.67
C ASN A 183 -3.27 -19.69 32.10
N ASP A 184 -3.32 -19.30 30.82
CA ASP A 184 -4.58 -18.87 30.22
C ASP A 184 -5.51 -20.08 30.00
N THR A 185 -6.17 -20.44 31.10
CA THR A 185 -7.21 -21.46 31.21
C THR A 185 -8.29 -21.24 30.17
N SER A 186 -8.45 -20.00 29.69
CA SER A 186 -9.42 -19.64 28.65
C SER A 186 -9.15 -20.34 27.31
N MET A 187 -7.90 -20.57 26.90
CA MET A 187 -7.62 -21.17 25.58
C MET A 187 -8.01 -22.65 25.55
N LYS A 188 -7.60 -23.41 26.58
CA LYS A 188 -7.99 -24.82 26.74
C LYS A 188 -9.50 -24.97 26.88
N GLU A 189 -10.15 -24.05 27.58
CA GLU A 189 -11.62 -23.99 27.69
C GLU A 189 -12.28 -23.72 26.33
N CYS A 190 -11.71 -22.83 25.51
CA CYS A 190 -12.20 -22.56 24.16
C CYS A 190 -12.10 -23.80 23.27
N PHE A 191 -10.94 -24.46 23.19
CA PHE A 191 -10.81 -25.70 22.40
C PHE A 191 -11.74 -26.80 22.89
N THR A 192 -11.86 -26.99 24.22
CA THR A 192 -12.81 -27.94 24.81
C THR A 192 -14.26 -27.61 24.43
N THR A 193 -14.59 -26.32 24.35
CA THR A 193 -15.92 -25.87 23.93
C THR A 193 -16.15 -26.08 22.44
N ILE A 194 -15.15 -25.80 21.60
CA ILE A 194 -15.19 -26.04 20.15
C ILE A 194 -15.39 -27.53 19.88
N THR A 195 -14.62 -28.42 20.52
CA THR A 195 -14.75 -29.87 20.33
C THR A 195 -16.10 -30.40 20.82
N LYS A 196 -16.65 -29.82 21.89
CA LYS A 196 -18.01 -30.13 22.34
C LYS A 196 -19.09 -29.66 21.36
N CYS A 197 -18.90 -28.51 20.71
CA CYS A 197 -19.88 -27.96 19.78
C CYS A 197 -19.83 -28.61 18.39
N ILE A 198 -18.73 -29.29 18.03
CA ILE A 198 -18.54 -29.95 16.73
C ILE A 198 -18.60 -31.48 16.91
N PRO A 199 -19.73 -32.13 16.58
CA PRO A 199 -19.97 -33.52 16.94
C PRO A 199 -19.32 -34.54 15.98
N ASN A 200 -18.90 -34.09 14.79
CA ASN A 200 -18.37 -34.97 13.75
C ASN A 200 -17.29 -34.27 12.91
N PHE A 201 -16.05 -34.42 13.35
CA PHE A 201 -14.85 -33.90 12.69
C PHE A 201 -14.57 -34.52 11.31
N ASN A 202 -15.27 -35.61 10.92
CA ASN A 202 -15.16 -36.14 9.56
C ASN A 202 -15.94 -35.29 8.53
N ARG A 203 -16.90 -34.49 8.98
CA ARG A 203 -17.69 -33.59 8.11
C ARG A 203 -17.27 -32.13 8.22
N THR A 204 -16.65 -31.77 9.34
CA THR A 204 -16.19 -30.41 9.63
C THR A 204 -14.70 -30.45 9.93
N LYS A 205 -13.90 -29.92 9.02
CA LYS A 205 -12.47 -29.75 9.24
C LYS A 205 -12.27 -28.52 10.12
N VAL A 206 -11.64 -28.69 11.27
CA VAL A 206 -11.18 -27.58 12.10
C VAL A 206 -9.69 -27.39 11.85
N VAL A 207 -9.32 -26.16 11.52
CA VAL A 207 -7.95 -25.71 11.27
C VAL A 207 -7.64 -24.62 12.29
N CYS A 208 -6.58 -24.79 13.06
CA CYS A 208 -6.07 -23.79 13.96
C CYS A 208 -4.80 -23.18 13.34
N GLN A 209 -4.80 -21.87 13.10
CA GLN A 209 -3.66 -21.11 12.61
C GLN A 209 -2.95 -20.43 13.78
N ILE A 210 -1.65 -20.69 13.92
CA ILE A 210 -0.83 -20.26 15.05
C ILE A 210 0.29 -19.32 14.58
N GLU A 211 0.40 -18.15 15.21
CA GLU A 211 1.43 -17.13 14.90
C GLU A 211 2.73 -17.28 15.72
N SER A 212 2.64 -17.78 16.96
CA SER A 212 3.77 -18.07 17.85
C SER A 212 3.84 -19.53 18.22
N ASN A 213 5.04 -20.09 18.17
CA ASN A 213 5.28 -21.47 18.49
C ASN A 213 5.86 -21.55 19.91
N THR A 214 5.03 -22.02 20.84
CA THR A 214 5.32 -22.17 22.27
C THR A 214 5.07 -23.63 22.68
N ASP A 215 5.71 -24.10 23.76
CA ASP A 215 5.51 -25.48 24.25
C ASP A 215 4.04 -25.78 24.62
N GLU A 216 3.24 -24.76 24.89
CA GLU A 216 1.81 -24.90 25.15
C GLU A 216 1.04 -25.42 23.94
N TRP A 217 1.41 -24.98 22.73
CA TRP A 217 0.77 -25.43 21.50
C TRP A 217 1.02 -26.89 21.21
N LYS A 218 2.18 -27.41 21.62
CA LYS A 218 2.48 -28.84 21.57
C LYS A 218 1.56 -29.64 22.49
N VAL A 219 1.34 -29.15 23.72
CA VAL A 219 0.39 -29.78 24.65
C VAL A 219 -1.03 -29.74 24.08
N ALA A 220 -1.44 -28.63 23.46
CA ALA A 220 -2.74 -28.50 22.81
C ALA A 220 -2.88 -29.47 21.61
N GLU A 221 -1.86 -29.61 20.76
CA GLU A 221 -1.84 -30.54 19.64
C GLU A 221 -1.96 -32.00 20.09
N GLU A 222 -1.27 -32.37 21.18
CA GLU A 222 -1.38 -33.70 21.77
C GLU A 222 -2.77 -33.97 22.39
N GLN A 223 -3.38 -32.94 22.97
CA GLN A 223 -4.68 -33.02 23.63
C GLN A 223 -5.88 -32.99 22.66
N PHE A 224 -5.81 -32.21 21.59
CA PHE A 224 -6.92 -31.94 20.66
C PHE A 224 -6.63 -32.48 19.25
N LYS A 225 -6.48 -33.81 19.14
CA LYS A 225 -6.07 -34.51 17.90
C LYS A 225 -7.05 -34.35 16.74
N GLU A 226 -8.27 -33.92 17.01
CA GLU A 226 -9.31 -33.67 16.02
C GLU A 226 -9.14 -32.32 15.30
N ILE A 227 -8.31 -31.42 15.87
CA ILE A 227 -8.01 -30.10 15.31
C ILE A 227 -6.68 -30.17 14.55
N ASN A 228 -6.66 -29.65 13.33
CA ASN A 228 -5.43 -29.58 12.54
C ASN A 228 -4.71 -28.27 12.85
N PHE A 229 -3.52 -28.35 13.41
CA PHE A 229 -2.70 -27.17 13.73
C PHE A 229 -1.76 -26.84 12.57
N TYR A 230 -1.79 -25.58 12.15
CA TYR A 230 -0.95 -25.00 11.12
C TYR A 230 -0.24 -23.79 11.67
N TYR A 231 1.06 -23.70 11.43
CA TYR A 231 1.89 -22.60 11.93
C TYR A 231 2.18 -21.63 10.78
N HIS A 232 2.04 -20.33 11.02
CA HIS A 232 2.41 -19.28 10.05
C HIS A 232 3.91 -19.24 9.81
N TYR A 233 4.70 -19.57 10.83
CA TYR A 233 6.15 -19.50 10.79
C TYR A 233 6.75 -20.86 11.11
N LEU A 234 7.70 -21.27 10.27
CA LEU A 234 8.62 -22.34 10.59
C LEU A 234 9.55 -21.87 11.71
N ASN A 235 9.72 -22.68 12.74
CA ASN A 235 10.78 -22.52 13.74
C ASN A 235 11.43 -23.88 14.05
N ASN A 236 12.57 -23.84 14.74
CA ASN A 236 13.35 -25.02 15.08
C ASN A 236 12.69 -25.97 16.11
N LEU A 237 11.61 -25.55 16.78
CA LEU A 237 11.07 -26.28 17.93
C LEU A 237 10.13 -27.44 17.56
N HIS A 238 9.42 -27.38 16.42
CA HIS A 238 8.34 -28.34 16.15
C HIS A 238 8.42 -28.92 14.74
N LYS A 239 8.73 -30.22 14.62
CA LYS A 239 8.86 -30.94 13.33
C LYS A 239 7.58 -31.65 12.83
N ARG A 240 6.54 -31.79 13.67
CA ARG A 240 5.37 -32.63 13.35
C ARG A 240 4.23 -31.89 12.67
N SER A 241 4.09 -30.60 12.92
CA SER A 241 2.91 -29.85 12.49
C SER A 241 3.07 -29.29 11.08
N ALA A 242 1.94 -29.13 10.40
CA ALA A 242 1.88 -28.61 9.04
C ALA A 242 2.23 -27.12 9.01
N LEU A 243 2.93 -26.71 7.96
CA LEU A 243 3.27 -25.32 7.71
C LEU A 243 2.18 -24.67 6.87
N LEU A 244 1.79 -23.46 7.22
CA LEU A 244 0.83 -22.70 6.45
C LEU A 244 1.53 -22.04 5.25
N CYS A 245 1.04 -22.34 4.04
CA CYS A 245 1.50 -21.74 2.80
C CYS A 245 0.35 -20.92 2.21
N GLU A 246 0.32 -19.62 2.50
CA GLU A 246 -0.74 -18.72 2.04
C GLU A 246 -0.27 -18.00 0.78
N GLU A 247 -1.05 -18.10 -0.30
CA GLU A 247 -0.70 -17.50 -1.60
C GLU A 247 0.67 -17.94 -2.15
N GLY A 248 1.12 -19.14 -1.79
CA GLY A 248 2.44 -19.66 -2.15
C GLY A 248 3.59 -19.10 -1.31
N LYS A 249 3.29 -18.36 -0.24
CA LYS A 249 4.27 -17.77 0.68
C LYS A 249 4.30 -18.54 2.00
N VAL A 250 5.52 -18.75 2.51
CA VAL A 250 5.77 -19.36 3.82
C VAL A 250 6.61 -18.43 4.68
N GLY A 251 6.23 -18.29 5.96
CA GLY A 251 7.01 -17.55 6.95
C GLY A 251 8.04 -18.43 7.66
N ILE A 252 9.18 -17.85 8.03
CA ILE A 252 10.25 -18.48 8.81
C ILE A 252 10.69 -17.49 9.89
N LYS A 253 10.68 -17.94 11.15
CA LYS A 253 11.22 -17.19 12.28
C LYS A 253 12.52 -17.85 12.74
N GLY A 254 13.63 -17.11 12.65
CA GLY A 254 14.97 -17.61 13.00
C GLY A 254 15.74 -18.20 11.81
N GLU A 255 16.63 -19.16 12.10
CA GLU A 255 17.49 -19.80 11.08
C GLU A 255 16.68 -20.61 10.07
N LEU A 256 16.98 -20.39 8.78
CA LEU A 256 16.52 -21.25 7.71
C LEU A 256 17.26 -22.59 7.81
N GLN A 257 16.57 -23.64 8.23
CA GLN A 257 17.10 -25.00 8.23
C GLN A 257 16.48 -25.82 7.10
N GLU A 258 17.21 -26.84 6.61
CA GLU A 258 16.63 -27.83 5.71
C GLU A 258 15.45 -28.53 6.42
N ASP A 259 14.24 -28.33 5.90
CA ASP A 259 13.02 -28.88 6.48
C ASP A 259 12.15 -29.49 5.38
N GLU A 260 11.85 -30.78 5.50
CA GLU A 260 11.02 -31.52 4.54
C GLU A 260 9.64 -30.88 4.36
N ARG A 261 9.13 -30.15 5.36
CA ARG A 261 7.84 -29.45 5.27
C ARG A 261 7.89 -28.27 4.31
N LEU A 262 9.04 -27.61 4.17
CA LEU A 262 9.23 -26.57 3.15
C LEU A 262 9.14 -27.19 1.75
N GLU A 263 9.79 -28.33 1.53
CA GLU A 263 9.71 -29.05 0.25
C GLU A 263 8.28 -29.53 -0.05
N MET A 264 7.56 -30.05 0.96
CA MET A 264 6.18 -30.50 0.80
C MET A 264 5.18 -29.36 0.61
N ALA A 265 5.44 -28.18 1.18
CA ALA A 265 4.61 -26.99 1.01
C ALA A 265 4.75 -26.37 -0.39
N TYR A 266 5.84 -26.69 -1.10
CA TYR A 266 6.17 -26.18 -2.43
C TYR A 266 6.01 -24.65 -2.55
N PRO A 267 6.61 -23.85 -1.64
CA PRO A 267 6.43 -22.41 -1.61
C PRO A 267 7.07 -21.77 -2.85
N HIS A 268 6.37 -20.79 -3.42
CA HIS A 268 6.93 -19.88 -4.42
C HIS A 268 7.74 -18.76 -3.76
N ALA A 269 7.36 -18.38 -2.53
CA ALA A 269 7.98 -17.31 -1.78
C ALA A 269 8.30 -17.72 -0.33
N ILE A 270 9.43 -17.26 0.20
CA ILE A 270 9.79 -17.37 1.61
C ILE A 270 9.95 -15.99 2.23
N GLU A 271 9.39 -15.79 3.42
CA GLU A 271 9.63 -14.62 4.26
C GLU A 271 10.31 -15.02 5.55
N GLN A 272 11.51 -14.51 5.75
CA GLN A 272 12.32 -14.77 6.93
C GLN A 272 12.38 -13.52 7.82
N THR A 273 12.16 -13.73 9.11
CA THR A 273 12.37 -12.74 10.18
C THR A 273 13.33 -13.34 11.20
N CYS A 274 14.34 -12.57 11.63
CA CYS A 274 15.34 -13.02 12.61
C CYS A 274 15.46 -12.02 13.76
N GLU A 275 15.37 -12.50 14.99
CA GLU A 275 15.60 -11.71 16.20
C GLU A 275 16.83 -12.29 16.93
N ASN A 276 17.82 -11.44 17.25
CA ASN A 276 19.01 -11.60 18.12
C ASN A 276 19.66 -13.00 18.34
N ASN A 277 20.99 -13.04 18.13
CA ASN A 277 22.03 -13.89 18.74
C ASN A 277 21.87 -15.43 18.82
N GLU A 278 20.91 -16.05 18.16
CA GLU A 278 21.03 -17.49 17.91
C GLU A 278 22.22 -17.75 16.97
N GLU A 279 23.12 -18.66 17.32
CA GLU A 279 24.26 -19.03 16.48
C GLU A 279 23.76 -19.66 15.17
N PHE A 280 23.65 -18.86 14.10
CA PHE A 280 23.36 -19.38 12.75
C PHE A 280 24.61 -20.12 12.25
N LEU A 281 24.57 -21.44 12.27
CA LEU A 281 25.74 -22.28 12.00
C LEU A 281 25.69 -22.98 10.64
N THR A 282 24.60 -22.89 9.88
CA THR A 282 24.45 -23.74 8.68
C THR A 282 24.22 -22.98 7.38
N GLN A 283 25.00 -23.37 6.36
CA GLN A 283 24.65 -23.13 4.96
C GLN A 283 23.51 -24.07 4.60
N THR A 284 22.33 -23.51 4.34
CA THR A 284 21.20 -24.26 3.81
C THR A 284 20.78 -23.71 2.45
N GLY A 285 20.41 -24.61 1.56
CA GLY A 285 19.81 -24.27 0.28
C GLY A 285 18.32 -23.96 0.47
N LEU A 286 17.80 -23.05 -0.34
CA LEU A 286 16.36 -22.84 -0.46
C LEU A 286 15.73 -23.96 -1.33
N PRO A 287 14.46 -24.35 -1.07
CA PRO A 287 13.74 -25.27 -1.94
C PRO A 287 13.74 -24.80 -3.40
N GLN A 288 13.74 -25.75 -4.33
CA GLN A 288 13.80 -25.42 -5.77
C GLN A 288 12.60 -24.63 -6.28
N SER A 289 11.47 -24.70 -5.58
CA SER A 289 10.24 -23.97 -5.93
C SER A 289 10.30 -22.47 -5.60
N VAL A 290 11.27 -22.03 -4.79
CA VAL A 290 11.34 -20.66 -4.26
C VAL A 290 12.00 -19.73 -5.28
N GLU A 291 11.20 -18.81 -5.83
CA GLU A 291 11.67 -17.76 -6.74
C GLU A 291 11.73 -16.38 -6.06
N VAL A 292 11.05 -16.21 -4.93
CA VAL A 292 10.97 -14.94 -4.20
C VAL A 292 11.41 -15.10 -2.76
N PHE A 293 12.30 -14.22 -2.29
CA PHE A 293 12.78 -14.23 -0.92
C PHE A 293 12.64 -12.86 -0.27
N TYR A 294 12.02 -12.82 0.91
CA TYR A 294 11.89 -11.65 1.75
C TYR A 294 12.70 -11.87 3.03
N MET A 295 13.55 -10.91 3.38
CA MET A 295 14.20 -10.83 4.70
C MET A 295 13.70 -9.56 5.38
N ASN A 296 12.88 -9.71 6.40
CA ASN A 296 12.11 -8.63 7.01
C ASN A 296 12.42 -8.53 8.50
N GLY A 297 12.70 -7.31 8.98
CA GLY A 297 12.81 -7.04 10.41
C GLY A 297 13.98 -7.75 11.10
N CYS A 298 15.04 -8.08 10.37
CA CYS A 298 16.18 -8.80 10.93
C CYS A 298 17.15 -7.83 11.63
N GLN A 299 17.26 -7.97 12.96
CA GLN A 299 18.09 -7.12 13.80
C GLN A 299 19.21 -7.94 14.44
N PHE A 300 20.46 -7.60 14.12
CA PHE A 300 21.68 -8.24 14.59
C PHE A 300 22.56 -7.23 15.33
N GLU A 301 23.03 -7.57 16.54
CA GLU A 301 23.94 -6.70 17.30
C GLU A 301 25.32 -6.58 16.64
N GLU A 302 25.77 -7.66 16.01
CA GLU A 302 27.04 -7.76 15.29
C GLU A 302 26.80 -8.01 13.80
N PRO A 303 27.77 -7.68 12.91
CA PRO A 303 27.65 -7.94 11.48
C PRO A 303 27.33 -9.41 11.19
N PHE A 304 26.11 -9.67 10.72
CA PHE A 304 25.65 -11.02 10.44
C PHE A 304 26.11 -11.49 9.06
N LEU A 305 26.71 -12.67 9.00
CA LEU A 305 27.22 -13.24 7.76
C LEU A 305 26.22 -14.23 7.15
N LEU A 306 25.43 -13.78 6.17
CA LEU A 306 24.47 -14.65 5.49
C LEU A 306 25.17 -15.51 4.42
N LYS A 307 25.06 -16.83 4.56
CA LYS A 307 25.62 -17.83 3.64
C LYS A 307 24.58 -18.73 2.96
N THR A 308 23.34 -18.26 2.80
CA THR A 308 22.29 -19.00 2.10
C THR A 308 22.53 -19.02 0.60
N ASP A 309 22.25 -20.16 -0.05
CA ASP A 309 22.35 -20.26 -1.50
C ASP A 309 21.05 -19.81 -2.18
N PHE A 310 21.14 -18.78 -3.03
CA PHE A 310 20.01 -18.14 -3.71
C PHE A 310 19.87 -18.61 -5.17
N LEU A 311 20.27 -19.85 -5.48
CA LEU A 311 20.30 -20.38 -6.85
C LEU A 311 18.99 -20.18 -7.62
N ASN A 312 17.82 -20.35 -7.02
CA ASN A 312 16.54 -20.26 -7.75
C ASN A 312 15.83 -18.92 -7.56
N VAL A 313 16.34 -18.06 -6.68
CA VAL A 313 15.69 -16.80 -6.33
C VAL A 313 15.91 -15.77 -7.43
N ARG A 314 14.79 -15.25 -7.94
CA ARG A 314 14.72 -14.20 -8.97
C ARG A 314 14.42 -12.84 -8.37
N GLN A 315 13.74 -12.78 -7.23
CA GLN A 315 13.39 -11.54 -6.54
C GLN A 315 13.82 -11.60 -5.08
N LEU A 316 14.64 -10.63 -4.67
CA LEU A 316 15.15 -10.52 -3.30
C LEU A 316 14.71 -9.18 -2.70
N PHE A 317 14.00 -9.26 -1.58
CA PHE A 317 13.49 -8.11 -0.84
C PHE A 317 14.12 -8.09 0.55
N LEU A 318 14.82 -7.00 0.87
CA LEU A 318 15.47 -6.76 2.15
C LEU A 318 14.78 -5.55 2.80
N ASN A 319 14.15 -5.73 3.96
CA ASN A 319 13.37 -4.68 4.60
C ASN A 319 13.65 -4.60 6.11
N THR A 320 13.97 -3.40 6.60
CA THR A 320 14.20 -3.15 8.04
C THR A 320 15.29 -4.08 8.60
N ILE A 321 16.46 -4.08 7.95
CA ILE A 321 17.61 -4.89 8.32
C ILE A 321 18.74 -3.98 8.79
N ASN A 322 19.37 -4.28 9.93
CA ASN A 322 20.48 -3.45 10.40
C ASN A 322 21.81 -3.83 9.73
N THR A 323 22.65 -4.70 10.31
CA THR A 323 24.00 -5.00 9.84
C THR A 323 24.11 -6.41 9.28
N VAL A 324 24.10 -6.55 7.95
CA VAL A 324 24.25 -7.84 7.26
C VAL A 324 25.35 -7.77 6.20
N THR A 325 26.20 -8.78 6.20
CA THR A 325 27.21 -9.05 5.19
C THR A 325 26.83 -10.29 4.40
N PHE A 326 26.79 -10.16 3.08
CA PHE A 326 26.51 -11.26 2.15
C PHE A 326 27.82 -11.78 1.56
N GLU A 327 28.03 -13.10 1.67
CA GLU A 327 29.13 -13.85 1.05
C GLU A 327 28.62 -15.01 0.17
N CYS A 328 27.39 -14.91 -0.31
CA CYS A 328 26.76 -15.90 -1.17
C CYS A 328 26.56 -15.36 -2.59
N SER A 329 26.34 -16.28 -3.54
CA SER A 329 26.11 -15.92 -4.94
C SER A 329 24.62 -15.71 -5.23
N PHE A 330 24.29 -14.68 -6.01
CA PHE A 330 22.94 -14.31 -6.40
C PHE A 330 22.74 -14.46 -7.92
N LEU A 331 23.13 -15.62 -8.46
CA LEU A 331 23.26 -15.86 -9.91
C LEU A 331 21.98 -15.57 -10.69
N ASN A 332 20.82 -15.80 -10.09
CA ASN A 332 19.53 -15.69 -10.75
C ASN A 332 18.69 -14.48 -10.31
N VAL A 333 19.17 -13.66 -9.38
CA VAL A 333 18.42 -12.49 -8.88
C VAL A 333 18.30 -11.44 -9.99
N GLU A 334 17.07 -11.17 -10.41
CA GLU A 334 16.69 -10.17 -11.41
C GLU A 334 16.25 -8.85 -10.78
N ILE A 335 15.62 -8.91 -9.60
CA ILE A 335 15.09 -7.77 -8.85
C ILE A 335 15.66 -7.80 -7.43
N LEU A 336 16.30 -6.71 -7.02
CA LEU A 336 16.76 -6.48 -5.65
C LEU A 336 16.14 -5.19 -5.11
N SER A 337 15.38 -5.31 -4.03
CA SER A 337 14.77 -4.18 -3.33
C SER A 337 15.30 -4.13 -1.89
N ILE A 338 15.82 -2.98 -1.49
CA ILE A 338 16.41 -2.72 -0.17
C ILE A 338 15.71 -1.52 0.44
N ILE A 339 15.04 -1.71 1.57
CA ILE A 339 14.17 -0.69 2.16
C ILE A 339 14.44 -0.60 3.66
N ASN A 340 14.64 0.62 4.18
CA ASN A 340 14.85 0.89 5.61
C ASN A 340 16.01 0.06 6.22
N CYS A 341 17.11 -0.11 5.49
CA CYS A 341 18.26 -0.89 5.97
C CYS A 341 19.42 -0.01 6.45
N GLU A 342 20.13 -0.40 7.50
CA GLU A 342 21.23 0.40 8.04
C GLU A 342 22.55 0.11 7.34
N ARG A 343 23.11 -1.10 7.46
CA ARG A 343 24.46 -1.46 7.00
C ARG A 343 24.45 -2.78 6.24
N LEU A 344 24.35 -2.71 4.91
CA LEU A 344 24.40 -3.88 4.05
C LEU A 344 25.69 -3.94 3.23
N LEU A 345 26.36 -5.07 3.29
CA LEU A 345 27.62 -5.30 2.58
C LEU A 345 27.53 -6.53 1.67
N PHE A 346 27.48 -6.31 0.36
CA PHE A 346 27.61 -7.36 -0.65
C PHE A 346 29.07 -7.47 -1.08
N LYS A 347 29.74 -8.55 -0.67
CA LYS A 347 31.17 -8.74 -0.99
C LYS A 347 31.40 -9.09 -2.46
N GLU A 348 32.68 -9.12 -2.85
CA GLU A 348 33.11 -9.39 -4.23
C GLU A 348 32.58 -10.73 -4.78
N GLN A 349 32.40 -11.73 -3.90
CA GLN A 349 31.92 -13.07 -4.29
C GLN A 349 30.43 -13.09 -4.66
N CYS A 350 29.65 -12.06 -4.29
CA CYS A 350 28.24 -12.00 -4.61
C CYS A 350 28.02 -11.87 -6.12
N GLY A 351 27.76 -12.95 -6.86
CA GLY A 351 27.45 -12.84 -8.29
C GLY A 351 26.08 -12.18 -8.48
N LEU A 352 25.98 -11.05 -9.18
CA LEU A 352 24.72 -10.35 -9.52
C LEU A 352 24.53 -10.26 -11.04
N GLN A 353 24.74 -11.37 -11.74
CA GLN A 353 24.90 -11.38 -13.21
C GLN A 353 23.57 -11.23 -13.97
N LYS A 354 22.43 -11.46 -13.31
CA LYS A 354 21.09 -11.28 -13.89
C LYS A 354 20.34 -10.08 -13.34
N LEU A 355 20.96 -9.29 -12.45
CA LEU A 355 20.28 -8.18 -11.79
C LEU A 355 19.92 -7.09 -12.81
N ARG A 356 18.61 -6.86 -12.98
CA ARG A 356 18.02 -5.89 -13.92
C ARG A 356 17.44 -4.67 -13.20
N VAL A 357 16.94 -4.85 -11.98
CA VAL A 357 16.26 -3.81 -11.21
C VAL A 357 16.88 -3.74 -9.82
N LEU A 358 17.44 -2.59 -9.47
CA LEU A 358 17.93 -2.27 -8.13
C LEU A 358 17.12 -1.10 -7.57
N TRP A 359 16.45 -1.33 -6.44
CA TRP A 359 15.71 -0.32 -5.70
C TRP A 359 16.27 -0.21 -4.28
N ILE A 360 16.66 0.99 -3.86
CA ILE A 360 17.19 1.27 -2.53
C ILE A 360 16.41 2.46 -1.97
N GLN A 361 15.84 2.32 -0.78
CA GLN A 361 15.02 3.37 -0.17
C GLN A 361 15.27 3.48 1.33
N SER A 362 15.46 4.70 1.83
CA SER A 362 15.59 5.00 3.25
C SER A 362 16.71 4.18 3.93
N CYS A 363 17.86 4.02 3.25
CA CYS A 363 18.98 3.21 3.77
C CYS A 363 20.15 4.08 4.22
N GLU A 364 20.97 3.62 5.18
CA GLU A 364 22.10 4.43 5.70
C GLU A 364 23.45 4.13 5.06
N ASP A 365 23.77 2.86 4.81
CA ASP A 365 25.05 2.40 4.27
C ASP A 365 24.86 1.08 3.50
N VAL A 366 24.90 1.14 2.15
CA VAL A 366 24.73 -0.05 1.29
C VAL A 366 25.86 -0.12 0.29
N LYS A 367 26.68 -1.18 0.39
CA LYS A 367 27.88 -1.36 -0.43
C LYS A 367 27.82 -2.62 -1.26
N PHE A 368 28.07 -2.48 -2.56
CA PHE A 368 28.22 -3.56 -3.52
C PHE A 368 29.65 -3.57 -4.07
N TYR A 369 30.47 -4.47 -3.53
CA TYR A 369 31.83 -4.69 -4.01
C TYR A 369 31.88 -5.77 -5.06
N GLY A 370 32.85 -5.68 -5.99
CA GLY A 370 33.09 -6.68 -7.01
C GLY A 370 33.34 -6.07 -8.38
N LYS A 371 34.00 -6.84 -9.25
CA LYS A 371 34.39 -6.42 -10.61
C LYS A 371 33.52 -7.03 -11.71
N THR A 372 32.44 -7.73 -11.34
CA THR A 372 31.57 -8.36 -12.32
C THR A 372 30.74 -7.32 -13.05
N THR A 373 30.49 -7.56 -14.33
CA THR A 373 29.44 -6.87 -15.07
C THR A 373 28.05 -7.29 -14.58
N THR A 374 27.16 -6.32 -14.46
CA THR A 374 25.74 -6.53 -14.17
C THR A 374 24.87 -5.86 -15.23
N PRO A 375 23.85 -6.55 -15.80
CA PRO A 375 22.95 -6.02 -16.83
C PRO A 375 21.82 -5.15 -16.23
N LEU A 376 22.17 -4.27 -15.28
CA LEU A 376 21.22 -3.40 -14.60
C LEU A 376 20.53 -2.48 -15.61
N GLN A 377 19.20 -2.51 -15.65
CA GLN A 377 18.35 -1.67 -16.49
C GLN A 377 17.75 -0.51 -15.72
N TYR A 378 17.47 -0.70 -14.43
CA TYR A 378 16.92 0.32 -13.55
C TYR A 378 17.67 0.39 -12.23
N ILE A 379 18.02 1.61 -11.82
CA ILE A 379 18.53 1.93 -10.49
C ILE A 379 17.65 3.02 -9.90
N GLY A 380 17.01 2.77 -8.76
CA GLY A 380 16.32 3.78 -7.97
C GLY A 380 16.89 3.86 -6.57
N ILE A 381 17.29 5.05 -6.13
CA ILE A 381 17.88 5.31 -4.81
C ILE A 381 17.15 6.51 -4.21
N ASN A 382 16.40 6.32 -3.13
CA ASN A 382 15.59 7.37 -2.54
C ASN A 382 15.87 7.51 -1.05
N ILE A 383 16.08 8.74 -0.56
CA ILE A 383 16.21 9.06 0.87
C ILE A 383 17.31 8.21 1.54
N SER A 384 18.44 7.96 0.85
CA SER A 384 19.48 7.05 1.35
C SER A 384 20.83 7.75 1.55
N GLN A 385 21.59 7.33 2.54
CA GLN A 385 22.97 7.77 2.81
C GLN A 385 23.95 6.67 2.35
N GLU A 386 25.20 7.06 2.06
CA GLU A 386 26.35 6.17 1.75
C GLU A 386 26.04 4.93 0.88
N ILE A 387 25.68 5.14 -0.39
CA ILE A 387 25.42 4.05 -1.34
C ILE A 387 26.61 3.89 -2.27
N ILE A 388 27.30 2.75 -2.19
CA ILE A 388 28.48 2.45 -3.03
C ILE A 388 28.19 1.25 -3.91
N TYR A 389 28.26 1.44 -5.22
CA TYR A 389 28.10 0.38 -6.22
C TYR A 389 29.34 0.29 -7.12
N GLN A 390 30.26 -0.64 -6.84
CA GLN A 390 31.55 -0.73 -7.54
C GLN A 390 31.55 -1.62 -8.80
N ARG A 391 30.41 -2.23 -9.13
CA ARG A 391 30.29 -3.18 -10.25
C ARG A 391 30.04 -2.46 -11.57
N GLN A 392 30.53 -3.03 -12.67
CA GLN A 392 30.33 -2.47 -14.00
C GLN A 392 28.88 -2.67 -14.45
N VAL A 393 28.23 -1.62 -14.99
CA VAL A 393 26.84 -1.66 -15.45
C VAL A 393 26.77 -1.53 -16.97
N GLU A 394 26.14 -2.47 -17.68
CA GLU A 394 26.17 -2.49 -19.17
C GLU A 394 24.85 -2.13 -19.88
N ALA A 395 23.71 -2.17 -19.19
CA ALA A 395 22.39 -2.07 -19.83
C ALA A 395 21.47 -1.01 -19.22
N LEU A 396 22.03 0.03 -18.59
CA LEU A 396 21.25 1.00 -17.82
C LEU A 396 20.33 1.79 -18.74
N ARG A 397 19.02 1.71 -18.47
CA ARG A 397 17.98 2.45 -19.20
C ARG A 397 17.44 3.60 -18.38
N LYS A 398 17.31 3.42 -17.06
CA LYS A 398 16.74 4.43 -16.17
C LYS A 398 17.49 4.48 -14.84
N ILE A 399 17.73 5.69 -14.36
CA ILE A 399 18.28 5.95 -13.03
C ILE A 399 17.51 7.07 -12.34
N GLN A 400 17.19 6.84 -11.07
CA GLN A 400 16.48 7.77 -10.22
C GLN A 400 17.22 7.87 -8.90
N ILE A 401 17.69 9.06 -8.53
CA ILE A 401 18.28 9.33 -7.23
C ILE A 401 17.58 10.54 -6.62
N VAL A 402 16.93 10.34 -5.47
CA VAL A 402 16.11 11.36 -4.79
C VAL A 402 16.54 11.47 -3.34
N ASP A 403 16.77 12.69 -2.84
CA ASP A 403 17.07 12.99 -1.42
C ASP A 403 18.19 12.14 -0.81
N SER A 404 19.20 11.81 -1.61
CA SER A 404 20.25 10.88 -1.19
C SER A 404 21.58 11.60 -0.94
N GLY A 405 22.33 11.08 0.03
CA GLY A 405 23.65 11.52 0.42
C GLY A 405 24.72 11.06 -0.56
N ASN A 406 25.84 10.57 -0.03
CA ASN A 406 26.95 10.07 -0.83
C ASN A 406 26.53 8.85 -1.66
N VAL A 407 26.40 9.02 -2.98
CA VAL A 407 26.14 7.92 -3.91
C VAL A 407 27.30 7.77 -4.88
N GLU A 408 27.99 6.64 -4.82
CA GLU A 408 29.08 6.26 -5.71
C GLU A 408 28.64 5.13 -6.66
N LEU A 409 28.57 5.41 -7.97
CA LEU A 409 28.34 4.38 -8.99
C LEU A 409 29.56 4.27 -9.91
N SER A 410 30.22 3.12 -9.88
CA SER A 410 31.40 2.85 -10.70
C SER A 410 31.03 2.39 -12.11
N SER A 411 31.77 2.89 -13.10
CA SER A 411 31.89 2.32 -14.45
C SER A 411 30.57 1.89 -15.10
N ILE A 412 29.74 2.87 -15.44
CA ILE A 412 28.51 2.61 -16.21
C ILE A 412 28.82 2.75 -17.70
N THR A 413 28.67 1.65 -18.44
CA THR A 413 28.64 1.65 -19.90
C THR A 413 27.23 2.06 -20.35
N ARG A 414 27.15 3.13 -21.14
CA ARG A 414 25.87 3.63 -21.67
C ARG A 414 25.32 2.64 -22.72
N SER A 415 24.04 2.30 -22.62
CA SER A 415 23.30 1.71 -23.75
C SER A 415 23.04 2.81 -24.80
N GLU A 416 23.18 2.51 -26.08
CA GLU A 416 22.95 3.49 -27.16
C GLU A 416 21.50 4.02 -27.18
N ASP A 417 20.56 3.34 -26.51
CA ASP A 417 19.11 3.59 -26.56
C ASP A 417 18.52 4.33 -25.34
N ILE A 418 19.30 5.11 -24.57
CA ILE A 418 18.72 5.82 -23.41
C ILE A 418 17.93 7.06 -23.87
N GLU A 419 16.61 6.99 -23.79
CA GLU A 419 15.70 8.11 -24.07
C GLU A 419 15.84 9.25 -23.03
N GLU A 420 15.75 10.50 -23.50
CA GLU A 420 15.69 11.70 -22.65
C GLU A 420 14.45 11.65 -21.74
N GLY A 421 14.65 11.72 -20.42
CA GLY A 421 13.58 11.57 -19.41
C GLY A 421 13.77 10.42 -18.42
N ASN A 422 14.73 9.53 -18.68
CA ASN A 422 15.02 8.38 -17.82
C ASN A 422 16.04 8.65 -16.70
N PHE A 423 16.48 9.89 -16.53
CA PHE A 423 17.40 10.32 -15.48
C PHE A 423 16.69 11.32 -14.56
N VAL A 424 16.45 10.93 -13.31
CA VAL A 424 15.84 11.79 -12.29
C VAL A 424 16.83 11.97 -11.14
N PHE A 425 17.23 13.22 -10.87
CA PHE A 425 18.15 13.55 -9.78
C PHE A 425 17.57 14.71 -8.98
N VAL A 426 17.23 14.46 -7.73
CA VAL A 426 16.54 15.43 -6.85
C VAL A 426 17.29 15.51 -5.52
N ASN A 427 17.67 16.74 -5.12
CA ASN A 427 18.20 17.06 -3.79
C ASN A 427 19.36 16.17 -3.31
N LEU A 428 20.53 16.38 -3.90
CA LEU A 428 21.71 15.54 -3.68
C LEU A 428 22.79 16.31 -2.92
N ASN A 429 23.42 15.67 -1.95
CA ASN A 429 24.55 16.26 -1.23
C ASN A 429 25.88 16.03 -1.94
N ASP A 430 26.19 14.80 -2.33
CA ASP A 430 27.41 14.43 -3.05
C ASP A 430 27.16 13.19 -3.92
N ILE A 431 27.35 13.30 -5.24
CA ILE A 431 27.33 12.15 -6.14
C ILE A 431 28.68 12.03 -6.83
N GLN A 432 29.30 10.85 -6.70
CA GLN A 432 30.48 10.50 -7.46
C GLN A 432 30.12 9.45 -8.52
N MET A 433 30.10 9.88 -9.79
CA MET A 433 29.98 8.97 -10.92
C MET A 433 31.32 8.93 -11.66
N ASN A 434 31.87 7.74 -11.83
CA ASN A 434 33.11 7.55 -12.58
C ASN A 434 32.81 7.09 -14.02
N GLY A 435 33.40 7.76 -15.02
CA GLY A 435 33.36 7.36 -16.44
C GLY A 435 32.50 8.26 -17.35
N LYS A 436 32.20 7.79 -18.57
CA LYS A 436 31.50 8.55 -19.63
C LYS A 436 30.11 9.10 -19.24
N ILE A 437 29.48 8.55 -18.19
CA ILE A 437 28.24 9.09 -17.64
C ILE A 437 28.47 10.40 -16.91
N TYR A 438 29.61 10.63 -16.25
CA TYR A 438 29.93 11.93 -15.67
C TYR A 438 30.04 13.00 -16.76
N ASP A 439 30.69 12.67 -17.87
CA ASP A 439 30.76 13.57 -19.02
C ASP A 439 29.39 13.82 -19.63
N THR A 440 28.54 12.78 -19.72
CA THR A 440 27.17 12.90 -20.23
C THR A 440 26.28 13.67 -19.25
N PHE A 441 26.44 13.47 -17.94
CA PHE A 441 25.74 14.19 -16.89
C PHE A 441 26.14 15.66 -16.92
N ASN A 442 27.44 15.96 -17.04
CA ASN A 442 27.94 17.32 -17.22
C ASN A 442 27.46 17.91 -18.55
N THR A 443 27.41 17.12 -19.63
CA THR A 443 26.91 17.56 -20.94
C THR A 443 25.41 17.84 -20.89
N MET A 444 24.60 16.98 -20.24
CA MET A 444 23.16 17.17 -20.03
C MET A 444 22.87 18.32 -19.04
N ARG A 445 23.73 18.49 -18.03
CA ARG A 445 23.68 19.59 -17.05
C ARG A 445 23.95 20.91 -17.77
N ASN A 446 24.89 20.91 -18.71
CA ASN A 446 25.19 22.03 -19.57
C ASN A 446 24.13 22.23 -20.69
N ASN A 447 23.42 21.18 -21.11
CA ASN A 447 22.43 21.21 -22.20
C ASN A 447 20.96 21.36 -21.76
N ARG A 448 20.67 21.65 -20.48
CA ARG A 448 19.30 21.88 -19.93
C ARG A 448 18.30 20.72 -20.15
N SER A 449 18.77 19.49 -20.39
CA SER A 449 17.94 18.28 -20.55
C SER A 449 17.89 17.39 -19.29
N LEU A 450 18.51 17.83 -18.20
CA LEU A 450 18.34 17.23 -16.86
C LEU A 450 17.23 17.94 -16.08
N HIS A 451 16.27 17.18 -15.55
CA HIS A 451 15.38 17.65 -14.48
C HIS A 451 16.19 17.69 -13.17
N PHE A 452 16.89 18.80 -12.93
CA PHE A 452 17.61 19.05 -11.69
C PHE A 452 16.68 19.81 -10.74
N VAL A 453 16.15 19.13 -9.73
CA VAL A 453 15.42 19.80 -8.66
C VAL A 453 16.42 20.07 -7.53
N SER A 454 16.88 21.32 -7.48
CA SER A 454 17.83 21.84 -6.48
C SER A 454 17.28 21.75 -5.05
N LYS A 455 18.22 21.65 -4.10
CA LYS A 455 18.20 21.45 -2.62
C LYS A 455 17.08 22.04 -1.74
N SER A 456 16.05 22.67 -2.28
CA SER A 456 15.11 23.49 -1.50
C SER A 456 13.72 22.90 -1.28
N LEU A 457 13.43 21.66 -1.69
CA LEU A 457 12.02 21.25 -1.83
C LEU A 457 11.58 19.91 -1.21
N HIS A 458 12.46 19.09 -0.62
CA HIS A 458 12.01 17.82 -0.02
C HIS A 458 12.14 17.67 1.50
N SER A 459 12.62 18.67 2.24
CA SER A 459 12.45 18.72 3.70
C SER A 459 11.01 19.08 4.14
N PHE A 460 10.02 19.01 3.24
CA PHE A 460 8.66 19.53 3.42
C PHE A 460 7.66 18.47 3.87
N VAL A 461 8.00 17.67 4.89
CA VAL A 461 6.99 16.99 5.70
C VAL A 461 7.46 17.03 7.15
N ASN A 462 6.80 17.88 7.93
CA ASN A 462 6.93 18.11 9.38
C ASN A 462 8.18 18.86 9.86
N GLY A 463 8.11 20.20 9.82
CA GLY A 463 8.95 21.07 10.64
C GLY A 463 9.26 22.41 9.99
N GLU A 464 9.06 23.51 10.71
CA GLU A 464 9.59 24.83 10.31
C GLU A 464 11.12 24.77 10.24
N VAL A 465 11.71 25.24 9.14
CA VAL A 465 13.17 25.41 9.01
C VAL A 465 13.51 26.72 8.30
N ASP A 466 14.43 27.49 8.92
CA ASP A 466 15.13 28.64 8.35
C ASP A 466 16.21 28.17 7.36
N ILE A 467 16.31 28.83 6.20
CA ILE A 467 17.31 28.50 5.16
C ILE A 467 18.40 29.59 5.11
N ASP A 468 19.65 29.14 4.97
CA ASP A 468 20.91 29.90 5.07
C ASP A 468 21.12 31.00 4.00
N LYS A 469 21.96 31.97 4.35
CA LYS A 469 22.15 33.31 3.77
C LYS A 469 22.98 33.27 2.47
N GLY A 470 22.32 33.46 1.33
CA GLY A 470 23.00 33.43 0.03
C GLY A 470 22.32 34.22 -1.10
N GLY A 471 21.90 35.47 -0.84
CA GLY A 471 21.40 36.39 -1.87
C GLY A 471 20.66 37.60 -1.27
N GLU A 472 20.67 38.77 -1.93
CA GLU A 472 20.05 40.02 -1.43
C GLU A 472 18.52 39.98 -1.28
N TRP A 473 17.86 38.87 -1.65
CA TRP A 473 16.43 38.67 -1.49
C TRP A 473 16.16 37.30 -0.87
N GLU A 474 15.84 37.28 0.42
CA GLU A 474 15.34 36.09 1.10
C GLU A 474 13.88 35.85 0.66
N TYR A 475 13.51 34.62 0.30
CA TYR A 475 12.12 34.23 0.04
C TYR A 475 11.80 33.00 0.89
N LYS A 476 10.69 33.03 1.64
CA LYS A 476 10.14 31.84 2.30
C LYS A 476 8.94 31.38 1.50
N THR A 477 8.98 30.14 1.02
CA THR A 477 7.85 29.49 0.35
C THR A 477 7.21 28.51 1.31
N VAL A 478 5.93 28.69 1.62
CA VAL A 478 5.18 27.76 2.46
C VAL A 478 4.24 26.94 1.58
N TYR A 479 4.43 25.61 1.60
CA TYR A 479 3.57 24.64 0.95
C TYR A 479 2.64 23.99 1.98
N ARG A 480 1.36 23.86 1.65
CA ARG A 480 0.42 23.04 2.43
C ARG A 480 -0.38 22.13 1.51
N THR A 481 -0.26 20.83 1.73
CA THR A 481 -1.14 19.81 1.18
C THR A 481 -2.42 19.78 1.99
N PHE A 482 -3.56 20.01 1.34
CA PHE A 482 -4.85 19.63 1.92
C PHE A 482 -5.02 18.13 1.68
N ASN A 483 -5.41 17.40 2.71
CA ASN A 483 -5.38 15.95 2.71
C ASN A 483 -6.52 15.40 1.84
N THR A 484 -6.31 15.26 0.53
CA THR A 484 -7.30 14.74 -0.42
C THR A 484 -7.54 13.23 -0.29
N ASN A 485 -6.75 12.53 0.56
CA ASN A 485 -6.84 11.09 0.80
C ASN A 485 -7.85 10.67 1.89
N LEU A 486 -8.73 11.56 2.36
CA LEU A 486 -9.86 11.20 3.21
C LEU A 486 -11.12 10.94 2.37
N GLU A 487 -11.13 9.86 1.61
CA GLU A 487 -12.38 9.28 1.07
C GLU A 487 -13.21 8.54 2.14
N THR A 488 -12.87 8.62 3.43
CA THR A 488 -13.64 7.96 4.49
C THR A 488 -13.78 8.77 5.77
N SER A 489 -14.63 9.80 5.76
CA SER A 489 -15.45 10.17 6.92
C SER A 489 -16.50 11.21 6.50
N ALA A 490 -17.73 10.74 6.27
CA ALA A 490 -18.90 11.61 6.23
C ALA A 490 -19.20 12.12 7.63
N SER A 491 -18.46 13.14 8.07
CA SER A 491 -18.86 14.03 9.14
C SER A 491 -18.05 15.32 8.97
N HIS A 492 -18.66 16.28 8.30
CA HIS A 492 -18.14 17.64 8.03
C HIS A 492 -16.97 17.71 7.04
N SER A 493 -17.14 17.15 5.84
CA SER A 493 -16.37 17.64 4.69
C SER A 493 -16.86 19.06 4.39
N ASN A 494 -16.20 20.08 4.92
CA ASN A 494 -16.37 21.43 4.39
C ASN A 494 -16.09 21.33 2.88
N PRO A 495 -17.00 21.77 1.99
CA PRO A 495 -16.81 21.69 0.53
C PRO A 495 -15.73 22.67 0.03
N PHE A 496 -15.03 23.30 0.98
CA PHE A 496 -14.06 24.36 0.79
C PHE A 496 -12.77 23.99 1.52
N ASP A 497 -11.67 24.06 0.80
CA ASP A 497 -10.34 24.16 1.37
C ASP A 497 -9.93 25.64 1.31
N TYR A 498 -9.57 26.27 2.43
CA TYR A 498 -9.32 27.71 2.51
C TYR A 498 -8.28 28.05 3.57
N PHE A 499 -7.49 29.10 3.30
CA PHE A 499 -6.54 29.68 4.26
C PHE A 499 -6.49 31.20 4.12
N GLU A 500 -6.03 31.87 5.18
CA GLU A 500 -5.81 33.32 5.27
C GLU A 500 -4.38 33.63 5.67
N VAL A 501 -3.82 34.70 5.10
CA VAL A 501 -2.46 35.18 5.37
C VAL A 501 -2.56 36.62 5.86
N ASP A 502 -2.05 36.89 7.07
CA ASP A 502 -1.94 38.25 7.60
C ASP A 502 -0.67 38.91 7.07
N MET A 503 -0.87 39.94 6.25
CA MET A 503 0.17 40.67 5.55
C MET A 503 0.47 41.98 6.28
N LYS A 504 1.75 42.16 6.69
CA LYS A 504 2.22 43.45 7.21
C LYS A 504 2.54 44.41 6.06
N LEU A 505 2.55 45.70 6.38
CA LEU A 505 2.81 46.78 5.43
C LEU A 505 4.13 46.59 4.65
N ASN A 506 4.08 46.92 3.35
CA ASN A 506 5.21 46.92 2.40
C ASN A 506 5.89 45.55 2.23
N GLN A 507 5.08 44.54 1.93
CA GLN A 507 5.55 43.18 1.65
C GLN A 507 5.11 42.76 0.26
N PHE A 508 6.02 42.10 -0.47
CA PHE A 508 5.69 41.37 -1.69
C PHE A 508 5.27 39.95 -1.31
N ILE A 509 3.97 39.69 -1.34
CA ILE A 509 3.40 38.35 -1.13
C ILE A 509 2.67 37.94 -2.39
N SER A 510 2.89 36.70 -2.80
CA SER A 510 2.03 35.98 -3.74
C SER A 510 1.35 34.82 -3.02
N ILE A 511 0.02 34.81 -2.99
CA ILE A 511 -0.80 33.68 -2.51
C ILE A 511 -1.54 33.00 -3.66
N GLY A 512 -1.59 31.66 -3.69
CA GLY A 512 -2.28 30.93 -4.75
C GLY A 512 -2.32 29.41 -4.60
N VAL A 513 -2.92 28.76 -5.60
CA VAL A 513 -2.97 27.29 -5.78
C VAL A 513 -2.06 26.88 -6.94
N ALA A 514 -1.44 25.69 -6.87
CA ALA A 514 -0.59 25.19 -7.94
C ALA A 514 -0.74 23.68 -8.19
N ASP A 515 -0.57 23.27 -9.45
CA ASP A 515 -0.38 21.87 -9.81
C ASP A 515 1.10 21.48 -9.60
N ILE A 516 1.36 20.60 -8.63
CA ILE A 516 2.73 20.18 -8.31
C ILE A 516 3.38 19.35 -9.43
N TYR A 517 2.59 18.57 -10.18
CA TYR A 517 3.12 17.71 -11.23
C TYR A 517 3.55 18.51 -12.45
N GLU A 518 2.83 19.60 -12.78
CA GLU A 518 3.28 20.55 -13.79
C GLU A 518 4.43 21.43 -13.27
N HIS A 519 4.40 21.85 -12.00
CA HIS A 519 5.48 22.63 -11.37
C HIS A 519 6.84 21.92 -11.45
N MET A 520 6.86 20.61 -11.14
CA MET A 520 8.09 19.80 -11.23
C MET A 520 8.61 19.66 -12.68
N LYS A 521 7.75 19.81 -13.69
CA LYS A 521 8.11 19.66 -15.11
C LYS A 521 8.67 20.95 -15.74
N SER A 522 8.31 22.14 -15.26
CA SER A 522 8.45 23.39 -16.04
C SER A 522 9.60 24.36 -15.65
N HIS A 523 10.54 24.01 -14.77
CA HIS A 523 11.61 24.89 -14.24
C HIS A 523 12.70 25.39 -15.24
N LYS A 524 12.33 25.79 -16.46
CA LYS A 524 13.26 26.26 -17.51
C LYS A 524 13.45 27.78 -17.64
N SER A 525 12.90 28.66 -16.79
CA SER A 525 13.17 30.11 -16.92
C SER A 525 13.10 30.91 -15.62
N GLU A 526 14.16 31.67 -15.31
CA GLU A 526 14.30 32.53 -14.11
C GLU A 526 13.60 33.90 -14.22
N SER A 527 12.71 34.10 -15.20
CA SER A 527 12.07 35.43 -15.38
C SER A 527 10.60 35.42 -15.76
N ASN A 528 9.98 34.26 -15.93
CA ASN A 528 8.54 34.12 -16.04
C ASN A 528 8.17 32.84 -15.31
N LEU A 529 7.31 32.97 -14.31
CA LEU A 529 6.76 31.85 -13.57
C LEU A 529 5.96 30.97 -14.56
N PRO A 530 6.47 29.81 -15.01
CA PRO A 530 5.87 29.04 -16.09
C PRO A 530 4.86 28.06 -15.49
N PHE A 531 3.79 28.59 -14.92
CA PHE A 531 2.81 27.78 -14.21
C PHE A 531 1.39 28.37 -14.26
N LYS A 532 0.37 27.51 -14.22
CA LYS A 532 -1.00 27.94 -13.89
C LYS A 532 -1.09 28.17 -12.39
N VAL A 533 -0.55 29.28 -11.92
CA VAL A 533 -0.83 29.79 -10.57
C VAL A 533 -1.75 30.97 -10.74
N PHE A 534 -2.79 30.97 -9.92
CA PHE A 534 -3.56 32.17 -9.68
C PHE A 534 -2.93 32.82 -8.46
N SER A 535 -2.21 33.91 -8.68
CA SER A 535 -1.48 34.59 -7.62
C SER A 535 -2.07 35.97 -7.36
N PHE A 536 -2.20 36.31 -6.08
CA PHE A 536 -2.55 37.65 -5.63
C PHE A 536 -1.29 38.39 -5.14
N TYR A 537 -0.98 39.56 -5.73
CA TYR A 537 0.17 40.40 -5.34
C TYR A 537 -0.25 41.56 -4.44
N SER A 538 0.34 41.68 -3.25
CA SER A 538 -0.09 42.64 -2.23
C SER A 538 0.23 44.13 -2.47
N GLU A 539 1.24 44.48 -3.27
CA GLU A 539 1.60 45.89 -3.50
C GLU A 539 0.64 46.59 -4.47
N ASP A 540 0.19 45.87 -5.50
CA ASP A 540 -0.74 46.39 -6.53
C ASP A 540 -2.11 45.70 -6.54
N VAL A 541 -2.30 44.70 -5.66
CA VAL A 541 -3.51 43.87 -5.55
C VAL A 541 -3.92 43.35 -6.93
N GLU A 542 -2.95 42.72 -7.60
CA GLU A 542 -3.11 42.15 -8.92
C GLU A 542 -3.37 40.64 -8.82
N ILE A 543 -4.38 40.16 -9.56
CA ILE A 543 -4.52 38.72 -9.85
C ILE A 543 -3.89 38.46 -11.21
N ASP A 544 -2.85 37.63 -11.24
CA ASP A 544 -2.19 37.19 -12.48
C ASP A 544 -2.78 35.87 -12.99
N PHE A 545 -2.98 35.79 -14.30
CA PHE A 545 -3.53 34.64 -15.02
C PHE A 545 -2.52 34.19 -16.05
N CYS A 546 -2.12 32.92 -15.99
CA CYS A 546 -1.16 32.41 -16.95
C CYS A 546 -1.75 32.35 -18.38
N GLU A 547 -1.00 32.93 -19.33
CA GLU A 547 -1.25 33.05 -20.77
C GLU A 547 -2.46 33.91 -21.20
N ASN A 548 -2.17 35.17 -21.53
CA ASN A 548 -2.97 36.10 -22.35
C ASN A 548 -4.20 36.80 -21.73
N GLU A 549 -4.45 36.75 -20.42
CA GLU A 549 -5.56 37.51 -19.82
C GLU A 549 -5.13 38.80 -19.10
N LYS A 550 -6.04 39.78 -19.09
CA LYS A 550 -5.81 41.12 -18.54
C LYS A 550 -5.67 41.05 -17.02
N LYS A 551 -4.55 41.56 -16.50
CA LYS A 551 -4.37 41.92 -15.09
C LYS A 551 -5.58 42.69 -14.56
N ARG A 552 -6.09 42.30 -13.39
CA ARG A 552 -7.12 43.05 -12.65
C ARG A 552 -6.54 43.53 -11.33
N THR A 553 -6.53 44.84 -11.14
CA THR A 553 -6.16 45.53 -9.90
C THR A 553 -7.39 45.68 -9.00
N PHE A 554 -7.31 45.29 -7.74
CA PHE A 554 -8.32 45.64 -6.74
C PHE A 554 -7.78 46.76 -5.83
N GLY A 555 -8.58 47.76 -5.45
CA GLY A 555 -8.04 48.95 -4.76
C GLY A 555 -7.48 48.60 -3.37
N ASN A 556 -6.31 49.16 -3.01
CA ASN A 556 -5.73 49.01 -1.67
C ASN A 556 -5.96 50.29 -0.82
N GLU A 557 -6.20 50.14 0.49
CA GLU A 557 -6.14 51.26 1.43
C GLU A 557 -4.71 51.39 1.96
N GLU A 558 -4.01 52.48 1.60
CA GLU A 558 -2.66 52.74 2.09
C GLU A 558 -2.63 52.68 3.65
N LYS A 559 -1.63 51.97 4.20
CA LYS A 559 -1.28 51.96 5.65
C LYS A 559 -2.12 51.08 6.59
N LYS A 560 -2.86 50.08 6.09
CA LYS A 560 -3.48 49.03 6.93
C LYS A 560 -2.88 47.64 6.66
N SER A 561 -2.81 46.77 7.67
CA SER A 561 -2.54 45.34 7.45
C SER A 561 -3.74 44.73 6.73
N ASN A 562 -3.45 43.79 5.84
CA ASN A 562 -4.46 43.11 5.04
C ASN A 562 -4.42 41.62 5.35
N VAL A 563 -5.58 41.00 5.54
CA VAL A 563 -5.72 39.55 5.61
C VAL A 563 -6.21 39.08 4.25
N CYS A 564 -5.37 38.35 3.52
CA CYS A 564 -5.72 37.83 2.19
C CYS A 564 -5.91 36.32 2.26
N GLY A 565 -7.00 35.83 1.70
CA GLY A 565 -7.32 34.42 1.67
C GLY A 565 -7.39 33.84 0.27
N CYS A 566 -7.17 32.54 0.20
CA CYS A 566 -7.26 31.75 -1.01
C CYS A 566 -7.90 30.40 -0.68
N GLY A 567 -8.82 29.95 -1.51
CA GLY A 567 -9.45 28.65 -1.32
C GLY A 567 -9.97 28.02 -2.59
N ILE A 568 -10.36 26.76 -2.48
CA ILE A 568 -10.87 25.93 -3.57
C ILE A 568 -12.28 25.45 -3.22
N ILE A 569 -13.18 25.53 -4.20
CA ILE A 569 -14.56 25.02 -4.12
C ILE A 569 -14.64 23.76 -4.99
N ASN A 570 -15.02 22.63 -4.41
CA ASN A 570 -15.29 21.38 -5.13
C ASN A 570 -14.21 20.99 -6.16
N THR A 571 -12.94 21.28 -5.89
CA THR A 571 -11.78 21.04 -6.79
C THR A 571 -11.86 21.65 -8.20
N SER A 572 -12.83 22.55 -8.46
CA SER A 572 -13.15 23.05 -9.79
C SER A 572 -13.11 24.57 -9.91
N GLU A 573 -13.16 25.29 -8.78
CA GLU A 573 -13.02 26.73 -8.74
C GLU A 573 -12.05 27.15 -7.63
N ILE A 574 -11.23 28.17 -7.89
CA ILE A 574 -10.43 28.88 -6.90
C ILE A 574 -11.08 30.24 -6.60
N PHE A 575 -11.02 30.69 -5.35
CA PHE A 575 -11.49 32.01 -4.96
C PHE A 575 -10.48 32.74 -4.08
N PHE A 576 -10.53 34.06 -4.12
CA PHE A 576 -9.66 34.94 -3.34
C PHE A 576 -10.47 35.90 -2.50
N THR A 577 -9.96 36.21 -1.32
CA THR A 577 -10.58 37.14 -0.38
C THR A 577 -9.55 38.16 0.12
N GLN A 578 -10.01 39.34 0.52
CA GLN A 578 -9.20 40.32 1.22
C GLN A 578 -10.05 41.00 2.29
N ASN A 579 -9.54 41.01 3.52
CA ASN A 579 -10.19 41.58 4.69
C ASN A 579 -11.64 41.10 4.89
N GLY A 580 -11.88 39.80 4.67
CA GLY A 580 -13.20 39.20 4.78
C GLY A 580 -14.15 39.48 3.61
N ILE A 581 -13.66 40.08 2.51
CA ILE A 581 -14.45 40.36 1.30
C ILE A 581 -13.99 39.46 0.16
N LEU A 582 -14.94 38.82 -0.54
CA LEU A 582 -14.67 38.04 -1.75
C LEU A 582 -14.22 38.95 -2.90
N LEU A 583 -13.03 38.70 -3.45
CA LEU A 583 -12.48 39.43 -4.59
C LEU A 583 -12.90 38.82 -5.92
N GLY A 584 -12.99 37.49 -6.00
CA GLY A 584 -13.38 36.80 -7.22
C GLY A 584 -13.32 35.28 -7.10
N ARG A 585 -13.95 34.61 -8.08
CA ARG A 585 -13.92 33.15 -8.28
C ARG A 585 -13.47 32.85 -9.70
N PHE A 586 -12.71 31.79 -9.87
CA PHE A 586 -12.09 31.43 -11.15
C PHE A 586 -12.13 29.92 -11.35
N PRO A 587 -12.55 29.42 -12.53
CA PRO A 587 -12.53 27.99 -12.81
C PRO A 587 -11.10 27.48 -12.95
N ILE A 588 -10.83 26.28 -12.45
CA ILE A 588 -9.56 25.56 -12.62
C ILE A 588 -9.80 24.26 -13.41
N ASN A 589 -8.87 23.93 -14.32
CA ASN A 589 -8.96 22.76 -15.20
C ASN A 589 -7.91 21.68 -14.90
N PHE A 590 -7.28 21.76 -13.74
CA PHE A 590 -6.32 20.79 -13.22
C PHE A 590 -6.79 20.31 -11.85
N LYS A 591 -6.37 19.11 -11.45
CA LYS A 591 -6.67 18.57 -10.12
C LYS A 591 -5.58 19.09 -9.16
N PRO A 592 -5.89 20.00 -8.24
CA PRO A 592 -4.87 20.58 -7.38
C PRO A 592 -4.51 19.57 -6.28
N ASP A 593 -3.35 18.93 -6.39
CA ASP A 593 -2.83 18.06 -5.31
C ASP A 593 -2.17 18.88 -4.17
N ILE A 594 -1.87 20.18 -4.40
CA ILE A 594 -1.43 21.16 -3.40
C ILE A 594 -2.21 22.46 -3.61
N GLN A 595 -2.70 23.07 -2.54
CA GLN A 595 -3.63 24.20 -2.68
C GLN A 595 -3.15 25.53 -2.10
N ALA A 596 -1.97 25.59 -1.51
CA ALA A 596 -1.43 26.85 -0.98
C ALA A 596 0.05 27.00 -1.30
N ILE A 597 0.40 28.06 -2.03
CA ILE A 597 1.75 28.60 -2.11
C ILE A 597 1.70 30.04 -1.57
N VAL A 598 2.47 30.32 -0.53
CA VAL A 598 2.74 31.69 -0.07
C VAL A 598 4.22 31.99 -0.28
N PHE A 599 4.55 32.98 -1.11
CA PHE A 599 5.91 33.48 -1.29
C PHE A 599 6.11 34.77 -0.51
N ASN A 600 6.87 34.76 0.60
CA ASN A 600 7.44 35.98 1.22
C ASN A 600 8.32 35.66 2.46
N ASN A 601 9.41 36.41 2.65
CA ASN A 601 10.30 36.33 3.82
C ASN A 601 9.72 36.84 5.16
N LYS A 602 8.57 37.53 5.17
CA LYS A 602 8.07 38.19 6.39
C LYS A 602 6.58 37.98 6.67
N ILE A 603 6.05 36.81 6.34
CA ILE A 603 4.67 36.44 6.69
C ILE A 603 4.48 36.48 8.21
N SER A 604 3.44 37.16 8.70
CA SER A 604 3.14 37.23 10.14
C SER A 604 2.64 35.89 10.65
N THR A 605 1.60 35.40 9.99
CA THR A 605 0.82 34.22 10.35
C THR A 605 0.09 33.72 9.11
N ILE A 606 -0.12 32.41 9.06
CA ILE A 606 -1.02 31.75 8.12
C ILE A 606 -2.08 31.08 8.99
N ASN A 607 -3.34 31.43 8.80
CA ASN A 607 -4.48 30.80 9.42
C ASN A 607 -5.10 29.81 8.43
N CYS A 608 -5.18 28.54 8.80
CA CYS A 608 -5.80 27.47 8.03
C CYS A 608 -6.94 26.82 8.83
N GLY A 609 -7.58 27.60 9.70
CA GLY A 609 -8.69 27.16 10.55
C GLY A 609 -8.28 26.95 12.00
N GLU A 610 -7.01 27.16 12.35
CA GLU A 610 -6.56 27.19 13.75
C GLU A 610 -7.20 28.37 14.52
N SER A 611 -7.62 29.42 13.80
CA SER A 611 -8.44 30.51 14.31
C SER A 611 -9.60 30.81 13.35
N ALA A 612 -10.64 31.48 13.83
CA ALA A 612 -11.77 31.85 12.98
C ALA A 612 -11.30 32.70 11.80
N PHE A 613 -11.71 32.32 10.58
CA PHE A 613 -11.44 33.10 9.39
C PHE A 613 -12.15 34.45 9.44
N LEU A 614 -11.52 35.47 8.87
CA LEU A 614 -12.14 36.77 8.69
C LEU A 614 -13.22 36.73 7.60
N TYR A 615 -13.04 35.89 6.59
CA TYR A 615 -14.07 35.58 5.59
C TYR A 615 -15.05 34.51 6.10
N ASP A 616 -16.36 34.80 6.01
CA ASP A 616 -17.40 33.83 6.34
C ASP A 616 -17.57 32.81 5.21
N LEU A 617 -17.00 31.61 5.39
CA LEU A 617 -17.11 30.53 4.41
C LEU A 617 -18.54 30.08 4.13
N ASN A 618 -19.48 30.29 5.05
CA ASN A 618 -20.90 29.93 4.82
C ASN A 618 -21.55 30.82 3.76
N SER A 619 -20.95 31.97 3.42
CA SER A 619 -21.41 32.83 2.33
C SER A 619 -21.05 32.31 0.93
N LEU A 620 -20.29 31.22 0.83
CA LEU A 620 -19.94 30.57 -0.44
C LEU A 620 -21.00 29.56 -0.92
N GLU A 621 -21.84 29.06 -0.02
CA GLU A 621 -23.02 28.23 -0.32
C GLU A 621 -24.13 29.06 -1.00
#